data_AF-A0A6N2WA91-F1
#
_entry.id   AF-A0A6N2WA91-F1
#
_cell.length_a   1.000
_cell.length_b   1.000
_cell.length_c   1.000
_cell.angle_alpha   90.00
_cell.angle_beta   90.00
_cell.angle_gamma   90.00
#
_symmetry.space_group_name_H-M   'P 1'
#
loop_
_entity.id
_entity.type
_entity.pdbx_description
1 polymer ?
#
loop_
_entity_poly.entity_id
_entity_poly.type
_entity_poly.pdbx_seq_one_letter_code
_entity_poly.pdbx_strand_id
1 'polypeptide(L)'
;MKKNNDIQEWLRLYDTSVIPENKMNELISAGKKYMDSAEFNKNSLQNILLSQLQYLPFSFWIIQIGLIIISILVVCLFGYWSVPLHYPLTVLVIIIPLIVLVGVREVSKSNIYDMWEIEQSSRCQLVKITACRMLIIGLADLFLITSVLVITSFYYQQSILEIILYGMVPFNISCTCYLFTIIKNEKGQITYHLFVCMICIAVIFSIILKQEILFETSMLWGWVAFYFFSLILLGKTIWNYMKHEKMIGELAWNLQ
;
A
#
# COMPACT_ATOMS: atom_id res chain seq x y z
N MET A 1 25.35 -7.52 -41.25
CA MET A 1 26.09 -6.38 -41.85
C MET A 1 25.23 -5.49 -42.74
N LYS A 2 24.39 -6.00 -43.65
CA LYS A 2 23.61 -5.20 -44.62
C LYS A 2 22.70 -4.10 -44.01
N LYS A 3 21.96 -4.42 -42.94
CA LYS A 3 21.02 -3.51 -42.26
C LYS A 3 21.65 -2.26 -41.60
N ASN A 4 22.95 -2.33 -41.27
CA ASN A 4 23.65 -1.19 -40.66
C ASN A 4 24.03 -0.12 -41.69
N ASN A 5 24.30 -0.55 -42.93
CA ASN A 5 24.64 0.37 -44.02
C ASN A 5 23.40 1.15 -44.49
N ASP A 6 22.24 0.50 -44.53
CA ASP A 6 20.98 1.15 -44.92
C ASP A 6 20.57 2.28 -43.95
N ILE A 7 20.80 2.09 -42.64
CA ILE A 7 20.52 3.13 -41.62
C ILE A 7 21.51 4.30 -41.74
N GLN A 8 22.79 4.02 -42.01
CA GLN A 8 23.78 5.06 -42.21
C GLN A 8 23.54 5.87 -43.49
N GLU A 9 23.06 5.22 -44.56
CA GLU A 9 22.68 5.89 -45.80
C GLU A 9 21.42 6.75 -45.59
N TRP A 10 20.43 6.24 -44.85
CA TRP A 10 19.23 7.00 -44.46
C TRP A 10 19.54 8.23 -43.59
N LEU A 11 20.45 8.11 -42.62
CA LEU A 11 20.87 9.23 -41.76
C LEU A 11 21.64 10.30 -42.54
N ARG A 12 22.40 9.92 -43.57
CA ARG A 12 23.12 10.85 -44.44
C ARG A 12 22.22 11.61 -45.40
N LEU A 13 21.07 11.02 -45.78
CA LEU A 13 20.05 11.69 -46.58
C LEU A 13 19.23 12.70 -45.77
N TYR A 14 19.29 12.62 -44.44
CA TYR A 14 18.57 13.52 -43.54
C TYR A 14 19.42 14.76 -43.25
N ASP A 15 19.38 15.74 -44.15
CA ASP A 15 20.02 17.04 -43.93
C ASP A 15 19.13 17.88 -42.98
N THR A 16 19.64 18.16 -41.79
CA THR A 16 18.95 19.03 -40.83
C THR A 16 19.51 20.43 -40.95
N SER A 17 18.65 21.40 -41.23
CA SER A 17 19.06 22.81 -41.33
C SER A 17 19.80 23.22 -40.06
N VAL A 18 21.01 23.77 -40.20
CA VAL A 18 21.81 24.26 -39.07
C VAL A 18 20.99 25.27 -38.28
N ILE A 19 20.66 24.91 -37.04
CA ILE A 19 19.85 25.75 -36.16
C ILE A 19 20.68 26.97 -35.75
N PRO A 20 20.21 28.21 -35.99
CA PRO A 20 20.88 29.40 -35.52
C PRO A 20 21.12 29.39 -34.01
N GLU A 21 22.34 29.68 -33.58
CA GLU A 21 22.77 29.58 -32.18
C GLU A 21 21.96 30.49 -31.25
N ASN A 22 21.47 31.62 -31.77
CA ASN A 22 20.54 32.51 -31.05
C ASN A 22 19.21 31.82 -30.71
N LYS A 23 18.60 31.08 -31.64
CA LYS A 23 17.35 30.33 -31.43
C LYS A 23 17.56 29.19 -30.44
N MET A 24 18.71 28.53 -30.49
CA MET A 24 19.08 27.49 -29.51
C MET A 24 19.14 28.07 -28.09
N ASN A 25 19.86 29.18 -27.91
CA ASN A 25 20.00 29.85 -26.60
C ASN A 25 18.68 30.41 -26.09
N GLU A 26 17.85 30.97 -26.98
CA GLU A 26 16.51 31.43 -26.64
C GLU A 26 15.63 30.28 -26.16
N LEU A 27 15.65 29.14 -26.86
CA LEU A 27 14.91 27.94 -26.47
C LEU A 27 15.38 27.39 -25.11
N ILE A 28 16.69 27.33 -24.87
CA ILE A 28 17.25 26.89 -23.58
C ILE A 28 16.82 27.84 -22.46
N SER A 29 16.84 29.16 -22.70
CA SER A 29 16.43 30.16 -21.72
C SER A 29 14.93 30.09 -21.41
N ALA A 30 14.09 29.89 -22.44
CA ALA A 30 12.66 29.69 -22.30
C ALA A 30 12.35 28.38 -21.56
N GLY A 31 13.08 27.30 -21.86
CA GLY A 31 13.00 26.03 -21.15
C GLY A 31 13.34 26.16 -19.68
N LYS A 32 14.45 26.84 -19.33
CA LYS A 32 14.82 27.11 -17.93
C LYS A 32 13.75 27.95 -17.22
N LYS A 33 13.29 29.03 -17.84
CA LYS A 33 12.23 29.88 -17.28
C LYS A 33 10.91 29.11 -17.06
N TYR A 34 10.59 28.18 -17.97
CA TYR A 34 9.44 27.29 -17.82
C TYR A 34 9.65 26.31 -16.66
N MET A 35 10.81 25.67 -16.55
CA MET A 35 11.15 24.77 -15.44
C MET A 35 11.16 25.48 -14.08
N ASP A 36 11.57 26.75 -14.05
CA ASP A 36 11.59 27.58 -12.85
C ASP A 36 10.22 28.22 -12.55
N SER A 37 9.25 28.11 -13.48
CA SER A 37 7.93 28.68 -13.29
C SER A 37 7.17 27.98 -12.15
N ALA A 38 6.36 28.74 -11.42
CA ALA A 38 5.49 28.20 -10.37
C ALA A 38 4.46 27.19 -10.93
N GLU A 39 4.14 27.27 -12.22
CA GLU A 39 3.25 26.34 -12.91
C GLU A 39 3.91 24.98 -13.12
N PHE A 40 5.18 24.96 -13.56
CA PHE A 40 5.97 23.73 -13.56
C PHE A 40 6.16 23.25 -12.13
N ASN A 41 6.61 24.09 -11.20
CA ASN A 41 6.93 23.71 -9.82
C ASN A 41 5.71 23.51 -8.91
N LYS A 42 4.49 23.42 -9.47
CA LYS A 42 3.23 23.14 -8.77
C LYS A 42 3.12 21.67 -8.27
N ASN A 43 4.24 21.10 -7.85
CA ASN A 43 4.38 19.76 -7.27
C ASN A 43 4.12 19.76 -5.76
N SER A 44 3.11 20.52 -5.30
CA SER A 44 2.68 20.48 -3.91
C SER A 44 2.31 19.04 -3.56
N LEU A 45 2.78 18.56 -2.39
CA LEU A 45 2.44 17.24 -1.87
C LEU A 45 0.92 17.01 -1.84
N GLN A 46 0.16 18.08 -1.59
CA GLN A 46 -1.31 18.06 -1.61
C GLN A 46 -1.87 17.74 -2.98
N ASN A 47 -1.30 18.30 -4.05
CA ASN A 47 -1.75 18.00 -5.42
C ASN A 47 -1.48 16.54 -5.76
N ILE A 48 -0.31 16.02 -5.36
CA ILE A 48 0.04 14.61 -5.56
C ILE A 48 -0.92 13.71 -4.77
N LEU A 49 -1.21 14.05 -3.51
CA LEU A 49 -2.19 13.35 -2.67
C LEU A 49 -3.59 13.33 -3.30
N LEU A 50 -4.10 14.48 -3.73
CA LEU A 50 -5.41 14.59 -4.38
C LEU A 50 -5.46 13.80 -5.69
N SER A 51 -4.40 13.88 -6.50
CA SER A 51 -4.28 13.07 -7.71
C SER A 51 -4.28 11.58 -7.37
N GLN A 52 -3.50 11.13 -6.39
CA GLN A 52 -3.49 9.72 -6.00
C GLN A 52 -4.86 9.24 -5.52
N LEU A 53 -5.59 10.05 -4.75
CA LEU A 53 -6.95 9.72 -4.33
C LEU A 53 -7.89 9.53 -5.53
N GLN A 54 -7.77 10.39 -6.55
CA GLN A 54 -8.55 10.28 -7.79
C GLN A 54 -8.15 9.06 -8.64
N TYR A 55 -6.87 8.67 -8.62
CA TYR A 55 -6.37 7.51 -9.37
C TYR A 55 -6.69 6.16 -8.71
N LEU A 56 -7.09 6.13 -7.43
CA LEU A 56 -7.58 4.91 -6.81
C LEU A 56 -8.87 4.46 -7.52
N PRO A 57 -8.95 3.20 -8.02
CA PRO A 57 -10.09 2.77 -8.79
C PRO A 57 -11.35 2.73 -7.92
N PHE A 58 -12.50 3.12 -8.47
CA PHE A 58 -13.77 3.06 -7.73
C PHE A 58 -14.11 1.64 -7.25
N SER A 59 -13.68 0.60 -7.99
CA SER A 59 -13.82 -0.80 -7.59
C SER A 59 -13.11 -1.14 -6.28
N PHE A 60 -11.97 -0.51 -5.98
CA PHE A 60 -11.27 -0.69 -4.70
C PHE A 60 -12.16 -0.26 -3.54
N TRP A 61 -12.78 0.91 -3.65
CA TRP A 61 -13.67 1.45 -2.62
C TRP A 61 -14.93 0.59 -2.44
N ILE A 62 -15.51 0.09 -3.54
CA ILE A 62 -16.67 -0.82 -3.47
C ILE A 62 -16.30 -2.09 -2.68
N ILE A 63 -15.15 -2.70 -2.98
CA ILE A 63 -14.72 -3.93 -2.29
C ILE A 63 -14.48 -3.66 -0.80
N GLN A 64 -13.80 -2.56 -0.47
CA GLN A 64 -13.54 -2.16 0.92
C GLN A 64 -14.84 -1.93 1.71
N ILE A 65 -15.76 -1.14 1.17
CA ILE A 65 -17.06 -0.88 1.79
C ILE A 65 -17.87 -2.17 1.91
N GLY A 66 -17.85 -3.04 0.89
CA GLY A 66 -18.51 -4.34 0.93
C GLY A 66 -18.00 -5.22 2.07
N LEU A 67 -16.68 -5.32 2.25
CA LEU A 67 -16.07 -6.08 3.35
C LEU A 67 -16.42 -5.50 4.73
N ILE A 68 -16.51 -4.18 4.85
CA ILE A 68 -16.91 -3.51 6.09
C ILE A 68 -18.38 -3.77 6.42
N ILE A 69 -19.27 -3.67 5.43
CA ILE A 69 -20.69 -3.99 5.60
C ILE A 69 -20.84 -5.46 6.05
N ILE A 70 -20.14 -6.39 5.41
CA ILE A 70 -20.13 -7.80 5.81
C ILE A 70 -19.66 -7.96 7.27
N SER A 71 -18.58 -7.27 7.65
CA SER A 71 -18.04 -7.31 9.01
C SER A 71 -19.07 -6.84 10.05
N ILE A 72 -19.75 -5.72 9.78
CA ILE A 72 -20.80 -5.17 10.66
C ILE A 72 -21.99 -6.14 10.75
N LEU A 73 -22.46 -6.67 9.61
CA LEU A 73 -23.56 -7.64 9.57
C LEU A 73 -23.25 -8.89 10.39
N VAL A 74 -22.03 -9.41 10.30
CA VAL A 74 -21.58 -10.57 11.07
C VAL A 74 -21.58 -10.27 12.58
N VAL A 75 -21.06 -9.10 12.99
CA VAL A 75 -21.06 -8.67 14.39
C VAL A 75 -22.48 -8.56 14.93
N CYS A 76 -23.38 -7.92 14.18
CA CYS A 76 -24.79 -7.78 14.55
C CYS A 76 -25.49 -9.15 14.64
N LEU A 77 -25.22 -10.05 13.69
CA LEU A 77 -25.78 -11.40 13.70
C LEU A 77 -25.31 -12.13 14.97
N PHE A 78 -24.02 -12.19 15.25
CA PHE A 78 -23.52 -12.91 16.42
C PHE A 78 -24.08 -12.41 17.75
N GLY A 79 -24.22 -11.09 17.93
CA GLY A 79 -24.81 -10.60 19.17
C GLY A 79 -26.33 -10.78 19.22
N TYR A 80 -27.05 -10.83 18.09
CA TYR A 80 -28.46 -11.27 18.07
C TYR A 80 -28.62 -12.70 18.61
N TRP A 81 -27.71 -13.60 18.22
CA TRP A 81 -27.67 -14.98 18.73
C TRP A 81 -27.02 -15.10 20.12
N SER A 82 -26.69 -13.98 20.78
CA SER A 82 -26.03 -13.93 22.09
C SER A 82 -24.73 -14.75 22.16
N VAL A 83 -24.01 -14.81 21.04
CA VAL A 83 -22.74 -15.56 20.94
C VAL A 83 -21.62 -14.78 21.64
N PRO A 84 -20.72 -15.44 22.41
CA PRO A 84 -19.62 -14.77 23.11
C PRO A 84 -18.69 -13.97 22.20
N LEU A 85 -18.08 -12.89 22.72
CA LEU A 85 -17.23 -11.92 21.99
C LEU A 85 -16.07 -12.56 21.19
N HIS A 86 -15.50 -13.68 21.65
CA HIS A 86 -14.35 -14.29 20.97
C HIS A 86 -14.70 -14.79 19.56
N TYR A 87 -15.96 -15.15 19.28
CA TYR A 87 -16.41 -15.55 17.95
C TYR A 87 -16.43 -14.41 16.92
N PRO A 88 -17.14 -13.27 17.12
CA PRO A 88 -17.10 -12.15 16.19
C PRO A 88 -15.68 -11.60 16.04
N LEU A 89 -14.87 -11.54 17.11
CA LEU A 89 -13.46 -11.14 17.00
C LEU A 89 -12.64 -12.08 16.13
N THR A 90 -12.84 -13.41 16.25
CA THR A 90 -12.18 -14.39 15.39
C THR A 90 -12.55 -14.18 13.92
N VAL A 91 -13.82 -13.91 13.62
CA VAL A 91 -14.25 -13.64 12.24
C VAL A 91 -13.69 -12.31 11.72
N LEU A 92 -13.68 -11.27 12.54
CA LEU A 92 -13.06 -9.98 12.17
C LEU A 92 -11.57 -10.14 11.86
N VAL A 93 -10.86 -10.98 12.60
CA VAL A 93 -9.45 -11.30 12.35
C VAL A 93 -9.21 -12.06 11.05
N ILE A 94 -10.21 -12.73 10.49
CA ILE A 94 -10.14 -13.32 9.15
C ILE A 94 -10.38 -12.25 8.09
N ILE A 95 -11.29 -11.30 8.35
CA ILE A 95 -11.65 -10.25 7.39
C ILE A 95 -10.59 -9.13 7.33
N ILE A 96 -9.95 -8.79 8.45
CA ILE A 96 -8.92 -7.74 8.54
C ILE A 96 -7.77 -7.98 7.53
N PRO A 97 -7.11 -9.16 7.49
CA PRO A 97 -6.10 -9.46 6.49
C PRO A 97 -6.60 -9.33 5.05
N LEU A 98 -7.88 -9.67 4.79
CA LEU A 98 -8.48 -9.54 3.46
C LEU A 98 -8.64 -8.07 3.04
N ILE A 99 -9.10 -7.20 3.95
CA ILE A 99 -9.15 -5.74 3.77
C ILE A 99 -7.76 -5.21 3.41
N VAL A 100 -6.77 -5.52 4.24
CA VAL A 100 -5.39 -5.05 4.04
C VAL A 100 -4.80 -5.57 2.73
N LEU A 101 -5.10 -6.82 2.34
CA LEU A 101 -4.62 -7.40 1.08
C LEU A 101 -5.14 -6.62 -0.14
N VAL A 102 -6.38 -6.16 -0.10
CA VAL A 102 -6.96 -5.32 -1.17
C VAL A 102 -6.18 -4.00 -1.28
N GLY A 103 -5.87 -3.36 -0.16
CA GLY A 103 -5.03 -2.16 -0.11
C GLY A 103 -3.60 -2.37 -0.62
N VAL A 104 -2.92 -3.41 -0.13
CA VAL A 104 -1.52 -3.68 -0.48
C VAL A 104 -1.35 -4.02 -1.96
N ARG A 105 -2.35 -4.64 -2.60
CA ARG A 105 -2.35 -4.87 -4.05
C ARG A 105 -2.38 -3.57 -4.85
N GLU A 106 -3.17 -2.58 -4.45
CA GLU A 106 -3.19 -1.28 -5.13
C GLU A 106 -1.89 -0.49 -4.89
N VAL A 107 -1.31 -0.60 -3.69
CA VAL A 107 0.01 -0.02 -3.39
C VAL A 107 1.10 -0.63 -4.29
N SER A 108 1.12 -1.96 -4.42
CA SER A 108 2.17 -2.69 -5.14
C SER A 108 1.83 -2.98 -6.59
N LYS A 109 0.83 -2.28 -7.13
CA LYS A 109 0.32 -2.49 -8.49
C LYS A 109 1.40 -2.32 -9.55
N SER A 110 2.25 -1.32 -9.40
CA SER A 110 3.38 -1.03 -10.30
C SER A 110 4.39 -2.19 -10.34
N ASN A 111 4.62 -2.84 -9.20
CA ASN A 111 5.48 -4.01 -9.09
C ASN A 111 4.79 -5.29 -9.60
N ILE A 112 3.48 -5.46 -9.35
CA ILE A 112 2.71 -6.64 -9.79
C ILE A 112 2.56 -6.68 -11.32
N TYR A 113 2.37 -5.53 -11.96
CA TYR A 113 2.15 -5.43 -13.41
C TYR A 113 3.39 -5.01 -14.21
N ASP A 114 4.58 -5.01 -13.58
CA ASP A 114 5.86 -4.60 -14.19
C ASP A 114 5.82 -3.21 -14.87
N MET A 115 4.98 -2.30 -14.35
CA MET A 115 4.87 -0.93 -14.87
C MET A 115 5.81 0.06 -14.16
N TRP A 116 6.62 -0.43 -13.21
CA TRP A 116 7.48 0.38 -12.37
C TRP A 116 8.51 1.21 -13.18
N GLU A 117 9.03 0.69 -14.30
CA GLU A 117 10.01 1.40 -15.14
C GLU A 117 9.42 2.67 -15.75
N ILE A 118 8.18 2.58 -16.24
CA ILE A 118 7.47 3.70 -16.84
C ILE A 118 7.18 4.75 -15.77
N GLU A 119 6.68 4.32 -14.61
CA GLU A 119 6.39 5.23 -13.49
C GLU A 119 7.66 5.91 -12.94
N GLN A 120 8.82 5.24 -12.95
CA GLN A 120 10.12 5.82 -12.56
C GLN A 120 10.66 6.85 -13.55
N SER A 121 10.43 6.65 -14.85
CA SER A 121 10.81 7.63 -15.88
C SER A 121 9.96 8.91 -15.86
N SER A 122 8.86 8.88 -15.11
CA SER A 122 7.98 10.03 -14.93
C SER A 122 8.57 11.08 -13.98
N ARG A 123 8.09 12.32 -14.11
CA ARG A 123 8.53 13.47 -13.32
C ARG A 123 8.35 13.28 -11.80
N CYS A 124 7.39 12.46 -11.38
CA CYS A 124 7.20 12.14 -9.97
C CYS A 124 7.92 10.84 -9.66
N GLN A 125 8.89 10.90 -8.74
CA GLN A 125 9.61 9.71 -8.28
C GLN A 125 8.61 8.64 -7.81
N LEU A 126 8.72 7.42 -8.34
CA LEU A 126 7.84 6.29 -8.00
C LEU A 126 7.69 6.13 -6.48
N VAL A 127 8.81 6.23 -5.76
CA VAL A 127 8.87 6.20 -4.30
C VAL A 127 7.88 7.18 -3.65
N LYS A 128 7.78 8.41 -4.16
CA LYS A 128 6.88 9.45 -3.64
C LYS A 128 5.41 9.10 -3.92
N ILE A 129 5.12 8.56 -5.10
CA ILE A 129 3.77 8.11 -5.48
C ILE A 129 3.34 6.93 -4.61
N THR A 130 4.20 5.93 -4.46
CA THR A 130 3.92 4.73 -3.67
C THR A 130 3.74 5.06 -2.19
N ALA A 131 4.58 5.95 -1.62
CA ALA A 131 4.39 6.44 -0.25
C ALA A 131 3.04 7.12 -0.04
N CYS A 132 2.62 7.93 -1.02
CA CYS A 132 1.37 8.65 -1.00
C CYS A 132 0.17 7.67 -1.05
N ARG A 133 0.22 6.67 -1.93
CA ARG A 133 -0.80 5.60 -2.01
C ARG A 133 -0.86 4.81 -0.71
N MET A 134 0.29 4.43 -0.15
CA MET A 134 0.38 3.76 1.16
C MET A 134 -0.27 4.57 2.27
N LEU A 135 -0.04 5.88 2.32
CA LEU A 135 -0.61 6.75 3.35
C LEU A 135 -2.13 6.85 3.21
N ILE A 136 -2.66 7.06 2.00
CA ILE A 136 -4.10 7.15 1.76
C ILE A 136 -4.79 5.83 2.12
N ILE A 137 -4.29 4.71 1.58
CA ILE A 137 -4.88 3.39 1.81
C ILE A 137 -4.74 2.97 3.27
N GLY A 138 -3.56 3.17 3.87
CA GLY A 138 -3.32 2.82 5.26
C GLY A 138 -4.20 3.61 6.23
N LEU A 139 -4.41 4.91 6.00
CA LEU A 139 -5.33 5.71 6.81
C LEU A 139 -6.79 5.29 6.59
N ALA A 140 -7.18 4.96 5.37
CA ALA A 140 -8.52 4.46 5.08
C ALA A 140 -8.79 3.12 5.79
N ASP A 141 -7.88 2.15 5.65
CA ASP A 141 -7.98 0.84 6.32
C ASP A 141 -8.00 1.00 7.84
N LEU A 142 -7.11 1.84 8.40
CA LEU A 142 -7.08 2.14 9.83
C LEU A 142 -8.44 2.70 10.31
N PHE A 143 -9.00 3.68 9.60
CA PHE A 143 -10.29 4.29 9.95
C PHE A 143 -11.43 3.27 9.87
N LEU A 144 -11.50 2.51 8.78
CA LEU A 144 -12.56 1.53 8.53
C LEU A 144 -12.53 0.39 9.57
N ILE A 145 -11.36 -0.19 9.84
CA ILE A 145 -11.20 -1.28 10.81
C ILE A 145 -11.47 -0.78 12.22
N THR A 146 -10.94 0.38 12.61
CA THR A 146 -11.22 0.98 13.93
C THR A 146 -12.71 1.19 14.13
N SER A 147 -13.42 1.68 13.10
CA SER A 147 -14.86 1.90 13.17
C SER A 147 -15.63 0.61 13.45
N VAL A 148 -15.29 -0.49 12.77
CA VAL A 148 -15.90 -1.80 13.02
C VAL A 148 -15.62 -2.29 14.44
N LEU A 149 -14.37 -2.17 14.90
CA LEU A 149 -13.96 -2.58 16.26
C LEU A 149 -14.70 -1.76 17.35
N VAL A 150 -14.87 -0.46 17.14
CA VAL A 150 -15.63 0.41 18.05
C VAL A 150 -17.12 0.00 18.08
N ILE A 151 -17.72 -0.30 16.92
CA ILE A 151 -19.10 -0.82 16.86
C ILE A 151 -19.22 -2.14 17.62
N THR A 152 -18.27 -3.07 17.43
CA THR A 152 -18.22 -4.32 18.19
C THR A 152 -18.14 -4.07 19.69
N SER A 153 -17.31 -3.12 20.13
CA SER A 153 -17.21 -2.75 21.55
C SER A 153 -18.51 -2.22 22.14
N PHE A 154 -19.20 -1.31 21.45
CA PHE A 154 -20.48 -0.80 21.92
C PHE A 154 -21.54 -1.90 22.00
N TYR A 155 -21.60 -2.78 21.00
CA TYR A 155 -22.61 -3.83 20.95
C TYR A 155 -22.41 -4.89 22.04
N TYR A 156 -21.17 -5.24 22.34
CA TYR A 156 -20.81 -6.23 23.35
C TYR A 156 -20.57 -5.64 24.76
N GLN A 157 -20.70 -4.32 24.93
CA GLN A 157 -20.47 -3.60 26.20
C GLN A 157 -19.09 -3.86 26.82
N GLN A 158 -18.07 -3.98 25.97
CA GLN A 158 -16.69 -4.24 26.36
C GLN A 158 -15.83 -2.99 26.22
N SER A 159 -14.68 -2.96 26.89
CA SER A 159 -13.74 -1.85 26.79
C SER A 159 -13.32 -1.59 25.33
N ILE A 160 -13.51 -0.35 24.87
CA ILE A 160 -13.14 0.08 23.51
C ILE A 160 -11.64 -0.17 23.27
N LEU A 161 -10.81 0.11 24.28
CA LEU A 161 -9.37 -0.02 24.17
C LEU A 161 -8.94 -1.48 23.96
N GLU A 162 -9.55 -2.43 24.67
CA GLU A 162 -9.25 -3.86 24.56
C GLU A 162 -9.59 -4.39 23.17
N ILE A 163 -10.78 -4.09 22.67
CA ILE A 163 -11.20 -4.55 21.34
C ILE A 163 -10.35 -3.93 20.22
N ILE A 164 -9.99 -2.65 20.36
CA ILE A 164 -9.04 -2.01 19.44
C ILE A 164 -7.69 -2.72 19.48
N LEU A 165 -7.14 -3.04 20.64
CA LEU A 165 -5.87 -3.79 20.74
C LEU A 165 -5.96 -5.15 20.06
N TYR A 166 -7.00 -5.93 20.33
CA TYR A 166 -7.18 -7.27 19.75
C TYR A 166 -7.29 -7.25 18.22
N GLY A 167 -7.89 -6.21 17.64
CA GLY A 167 -8.01 -6.07 16.18
C GLY A 167 -6.83 -5.36 15.51
N MET A 168 -6.16 -4.42 16.18
CA MET A 168 -5.07 -3.64 15.59
C MET A 168 -3.75 -4.41 15.51
N VAL A 169 -3.50 -5.34 16.42
CA VAL A 169 -2.34 -6.23 16.33
C VAL A 169 -2.36 -7.06 15.04
N PRO A 170 -3.42 -7.84 14.73
CA PRO A 170 -3.49 -8.59 13.48
C PRO A 170 -3.45 -7.68 12.26
N PHE A 171 -4.07 -6.49 12.30
CA PHE A 171 -3.95 -5.49 11.23
C PHE A 171 -2.49 -5.09 10.96
N ASN A 172 -1.73 -4.68 11.99
CA ASN A 172 -0.33 -4.27 11.84
C ASN A 172 0.55 -5.42 11.34
N ILE A 173 0.32 -6.63 11.84
CA ILE A 173 1.04 -7.84 11.41
C ILE A 173 0.69 -8.18 9.95
N SER A 174 -0.56 -8.08 9.52
CA SER A 174 -0.96 -8.25 8.12
C SER A 174 -0.24 -7.28 7.19
N CYS A 175 -0.25 -5.98 7.52
CA CYS A 175 0.48 -4.97 6.76
C CYS A 175 1.97 -5.31 6.64
N THR A 176 2.60 -5.67 7.76
CA THR A 176 4.01 -6.04 7.83
C THR A 176 4.32 -7.25 6.96
N CYS A 177 3.55 -8.32 7.11
CA CYS A 177 3.77 -9.57 6.38
C CYS A 177 3.61 -9.37 4.87
N TYR A 178 2.56 -8.68 4.42
CA TYR A 178 2.36 -8.47 2.98
C TYR A 178 3.45 -7.60 2.35
N LEU A 179 3.84 -6.50 2.99
CA LEU A 179 4.95 -5.68 2.49
C LEU A 179 6.25 -6.47 2.44
N PHE A 180 6.52 -7.30 3.46
CA PHE A 180 7.67 -8.17 3.48
C PHE A 180 7.63 -9.24 2.36
N THR A 181 6.46 -9.85 2.11
CA THR A 181 6.23 -10.78 1.00
C THR A 181 6.51 -10.15 -0.35
N ILE A 182 6.19 -8.87 -0.53
CA ILE A 182 6.46 -8.14 -1.77
C ILE A 182 7.96 -7.85 -1.95
N ILE A 183 8.66 -7.49 -0.87
CA ILE A 183 10.12 -7.25 -0.92
C ILE A 183 10.89 -8.54 -1.27
N LYS A 184 10.45 -9.69 -0.74
CA LYS A 184 11.22 -10.94 -0.83
C LYS A 184 10.96 -11.79 -2.06
N ASN A 185 9.80 -11.67 -2.69
CA ASN A 185 9.43 -12.58 -3.76
C ASN A 185 9.90 -12.11 -5.13
N GLU A 186 10.31 -13.10 -5.92
CA GLU A 186 10.62 -12.92 -7.33
C GLU A 186 9.35 -12.67 -8.15
N LYS A 187 9.55 -12.00 -9.28
CA LYS A 187 8.47 -11.51 -10.16
C LYS A 187 7.55 -12.66 -10.62
N GLY A 188 6.26 -12.39 -10.67
CA GLY A 188 5.23 -13.32 -11.18
C GLY A 188 4.53 -14.21 -10.16
N GLN A 189 5.12 -14.49 -8.99
CA GLN A 189 4.49 -15.32 -7.94
C GLN A 189 3.94 -14.50 -6.74
N ILE A 190 4.14 -13.18 -6.74
CA ILE A 190 3.79 -12.29 -5.63
C ILE A 190 2.33 -12.46 -5.20
N THR A 191 1.39 -12.49 -6.16
CA THR A 191 -0.04 -12.64 -5.87
C THR A 191 -0.35 -13.94 -5.14
N TYR A 192 0.23 -15.07 -5.58
CA TYR A 192 0.04 -16.37 -4.93
C TYR A 192 0.56 -16.33 -3.48
N HIS A 193 1.79 -15.86 -3.28
CA HIS A 193 2.38 -15.78 -1.95
C HIS A 193 1.63 -14.84 -1.01
N LEU A 194 1.04 -13.76 -1.52
CA LEU A 194 0.18 -12.87 -0.74
C LEU A 194 -1.11 -13.59 -0.28
N PHE A 195 -1.74 -14.39 -1.14
CA PHE A 195 -2.90 -15.19 -0.74
C PHE A 195 -2.55 -16.26 0.29
N VAL A 196 -1.44 -16.97 0.12
CA VAL A 196 -0.95 -17.94 1.10
C VAL A 196 -0.66 -17.25 2.43
N CYS A 197 0.01 -16.10 2.40
CA CYS A 197 0.30 -15.30 3.58
C CYS A 197 -0.99 -14.87 4.30
N MET A 198 -2.02 -14.44 3.56
CA MET A 198 -3.32 -14.08 4.11
C MET A 198 -3.97 -15.24 4.86
N ILE A 199 -4.00 -16.43 4.26
CA ILE A 199 -4.56 -17.63 4.88
C ILE A 199 -3.78 -18.00 6.14
N CYS A 200 -2.43 -17.98 6.09
CA CYS A 200 -1.60 -18.28 7.25
C CYS A 200 -1.87 -17.33 8.42
N ILE A 201 -1.94 -16.02 8.15
CA ILE A 201 -2.20 -15.01 9.18
C ILE A 201 -3.59 -15.21 9.79
N ALA A 202 -4.61 -15.39 8.95
CA ALA A 202 -5.98 -15.63 9.40
C ALA A 202 -6.08 -16.88 10.29
N VAL A 203 -5.43 -17.99 9.90
CA VAL A 203 -5.43 -19.24 10.69
C VAL A 203 -4.69 -19.06 12.02
N ILE A 204 -3.48 -18.48 12.00
CA ILE A 204 -2.67 -18.28 13.21
C ILE A 204 -3.44 -17.43 14.22
N PHE A 205 -3.97 -16.28 13.81
CA PHE A 205 -4.70 -15.42 14.74
C PHE A 205 -6.05 -15.99 15.16
N SER A 206 -6.70 -16.81 14.34
CA SER A 206 -7.92 -17.53 14.74
C SER A 206 -7.63 -18.54 15.86
N ILE A 207 -6.49 -19.24 15.80
CA ILE A 207 -6.06 -20.16 16.86
C ILE A 207 -5.72 -19.39 18.14
N ILE A 208 -5.04 -18.25 18.00
CA ILE A 208 -4.68 -17.36 19.11
C ILE A 208 -5.97 -16.86 19.79
N LEU A 209 -6.86 -16.16 19.08
CA LEU A 209 -8.07 -15.56 19.67
C LEU A 209 -9.13 -16.57 20.13
N LYS A 210 -8.95 -17.86 19.87
CA LYS A 210 -9.79 -18.91 20.47
C LYS A 210 -9.39 -19.23 21.93
N GLN A 211 -8.18 -18.86 22.35
CA GLN A 211 -7.72 -19.12 23.71
C GLN A 211 -8.34 -18.10 24.68
N GLU A 212 -9.22 -18.54 25.58
CA GLU A 212 -9.92 -17.66 26.53
C GLU A 212 -8.97 -16.92 27.47
N ILE A 213 -7.82 -17.52 27.78
CA ILE A 213 -6.76 -16.94 28.64
C ILE A 213 -6.28 -15.58 28.12
N LEU A 214 -6.31 -15.36 26.79
CA LEU A 214 -5.83 -14.12 26.18
C LEU A 214 -6.75 -12.92 26.38
N PHE A 215 -7.99 -13.14 26.84
CA PHE A 215 -8.96 -12.09 27.16
C PHE A 215 -9.01 -11.78 28.66
N GLU A 216 -8.22 -12.49 29.48
CA GLU A 216 -8.10 -12.13 30.89
C GLU A 216 -7.43 -10.76 31.05
N THR A 217 -7.93 -9.98 32.02
CA THR A 217 -7.39 -8.65 32.35
C THR A 217 -5.91 -8.69 32.71
N SER A 218 -5.40 -9.85 33.16
CA SER A 218 -3.98 -10.08 33.46
C SER A 218 -3.09 -9.99 32.21
N MET A 219 -3.60 -10.35 31.03
CA MET A 219 -2.85 -10.37 29.76
C MET A 219 -2.95 -9.08 28.94
N LEU A 220 -3.73 -8.09 29.39
CA LEU A 220 -3.89 -6.81 28.68
C LEU A 220 -2.53 -6.12 28.43
N TRP A 221 -1.63 -6.13 29.41
CA TRP A 221 -0.27 -5.60 29.26
C TRP A 221 0.55 -6.34 28.19
N GLY A 222 0.31 -7.65 28.02
CA GLY A 222 0.91 -8.43 26.95
C GLY A 222 0.45 -7.96 25.58
N TRP A 223 -0.85 -7.71 25.40
CA TRP A 223 -1.41 -7.15 24.17
C TRP A 223 -0.89 -5.75 23.86
N VAL A 224 -0.73 -4.89 24.88
CA VAL A 224 -0.10 -3.57 24.72
C VAL A 224 1.34 -3.72 24.23
N ALA A 225 2.12 -4.63 24.82
CA ALA A 225 3.48 -4.91 24.36
C ALA A 225 3.52 -5.44 22.92
N PHE A 226 2.63 -6.37 22.55
CA PHE A 226 2.51 -6.86 21.18
C PHE A 226 2.10 -5.78 20.19
N TYR A 227 1.22 -4.86 20.60
CA TYR A 227 0.81 -3.73 19.78
C TYR A 227 1.99 -2.81 19.47
N PHE A 228 2.74 -2.37 20.48
CA PHE A 228 3.95 -1.55 20.24
C PHE A 228 5.00 -2.29 19.42
N PHE A 229 5.22 -3.58 19.69
CA PHE A 229 6.12 -4.39 18.89
C PHE A 229 5.68 -4.47 17.42
N SER A 230 4.39 -4.68 17.16
CA SER A 230 3.83 -4.71 15.81
C SER A 230 3.97 -3.35 15.08
N LEU A 231 3.82 -2.23 15.79
CA LEU A 231 4.04 -0.89 15.23
C LEU A 231 5.50 -0.66 14.82
N ILE A 232 6.45 -1.07 15.66
CA ILE A 232 7.88 -0.97 15.37
C ILE A 232 8.22 -1.81 14.13
N LEU A 233 7.70 -3.05 14.06
CA LEU A 233 7.88 -3.92 12.89
C LEU A 233 7.30 -3.32 11.62
N LEU A 234 6.10 -2.75 11.69
CA LEU A 234 5.44 -2.10 10.56
C LEU A 234 6.26 -0.91 10.07
N GLY A 235 6.67 -0.02 10.97
CA GLY A 235 7.49 1.15 10.63
C GLY A 235 8.82 0.77 9.98
N LYS A 236 9.50 -0.26 10.51
CA LYS A 236 10.74 -0.80 9.93
C LYS A 236 10.51 -1.40 8.55
N THR A 237 9.39 -2.09 8.35
CA THR A 237 9.08 -2.74 7.07
C THR A 237 8.69 -1.72 6.01
N ILE A 238 7.93 -0.67 6.37
CA ILE A 238 7.66 0.47 5.48
C ILE A 238 8.97 1.13 5.07
N TRP A 239 9.87 1.41 6.02
CA TRP A 239 11.19 1.97 5.69
C TRP A 239 11.98 1.10 4.72
N ASN A 240 12.02 -0.21 4.97
CA ASN A 240 12.72 -1.16 4.09
C ASN A 240 12.09 -1.25 2.70
N TYR A 241 10.75 -1.25 2.62
CA TYR A 241 10.03 -1.24 1.35
C TYR A 241 10.36 0.02 0.54
N MET A 242 10.32 1.19 1.18
CA MET A 242 10.65 2.46 0.55
C MET A 242 12.10 2.51 0.06
N LYS A 243 13.03 1.95 0.84
CA LYS A 243 14.42 1.80 0.43
C LYS A 243 14.57 0.84 -0.75
N HIS A 244 13.83 -0.26 -0.75
CA HIS A 244 13.82 -1.24 -1.85
C HIS A 244 13.35 -0.61 -3.16
N GLU A 245 12.23 0.10 -3.16
CA GLU A 245 11.71 0.84 -4.33
C GLU A 245 12.71 1.88 -4.85
N LYS A 246 13.41 2.57 -3.94
CA LYS A 246 14.44 3.54 -4.31
C LYS A 246 15.65 2.87 -4.98
N MET A 247 16.14 1.76 -4.43
CA MET A 247 17.29 1.02 -4.98
C MET A 247 16.99 0.45 -6.37
N ILE A 248 15.78 -0.07 -6.59
CA ILE A 248 15.34 -0.53 -7.91
C ILE A 248 15.42 0.59 -8.94
N GLY A 249 14.95 1.80 -8.57
CA GLY A 249 15.07 2.97 -9.43
C GLY A 249 16.51 3.34 -9.76
N GLU A 250 17.39 3.42 -8.76
CA GLU A 250 18.80 3.79 -8.95
C GLU A 250 19.61 2.76 -9.77
N LEU A 251 19.37 1.47 -9.56
CA LEU A 251 20.01 0.40 -10.34
C LEU A 251 19.67 0.46 -11.83
N ALA A 252 18.42 0.80 -12.17
CA ALA A 252 17.98 0.92 -13.56
C ALA A 252 18.76 2.00 -14.34
N TRP A 253 19.04 3.14 -13.71
CA TRP A 253 19.75 4.25 -14.33
C TRP A 253 21.27 4.06 -14.40
N ASN A 254 21.85 3.27 -13.48
CA ASN A 254 23.30 3.04 -13.44
C ASN A 254 23.77 1.92 -14.39
N LEU A 255 22.85 1.18 -15.01
CA LEU A 255 23.15 0.10 -15.97
C LEU A 255 23.11 0.54 -17.44
N GLN A 256 22.85 1.83 -17.71
CA GLN A 256 22.94 2.46 -19.04
C GLN A 256 24.26 3.19 -19.21
#